data_AF-A0A2T1CVJ6-F1
#
_entry.id   AF-A0A2T1CVJ6-F1
#
_cell.length_a   1.000
_cell.length_b   1.000
_cell.length_c   1.000
_cell.angle_alpha   90.00
_cell.angle_beta   90.00
_cell.angle_gamma   90.00
#
_symmetry.space_group_name_H-M   'P 1'
#
loop_
_entity.id
_entity.type
_entity.pdbx_description
1 polymer ?
#
loop_
_entity_poly.entity_id
_entity_poly.type
_entity_poly.pdbx_seq_one_letter_code
_entity_poly.pdbx_strand_id
1 'polypeptide(L)'
;MNILTTRSYGGETDWCAIADLIDICEAIDRLGEEVSATELKLILDAPKLDKARDVQLWEDGNYKLIGLALLDMPDSQDEIDACLWFYVHPNVRGESLEKDIIKWGETRLREVGKAQNLPAKLRTYSRQDKADEMRLLEKQGFAVDRYFWTMARSLSEPIPAPEFPADFALTHVSGEKDIQPWVEMFNQSFIDHWNHHDVTAET
;
A
#
# COMPACT_ATOMS: atom_id res chain seq x y z
N MET A 1 -0.60 28.26 -14.59
CA MET A 1 -0.57 26.80 -14.72
C MET A 1 0.78 26.35 -14.21
N ASN A 2 0.83 25.73 -13.04
CA ASN A 2 2.05 25.05 -12.63
C ASN A 2 2.25 23.89 -13.60
N ILE A 3 3.43 23.80 -14.20
CA ILE A 3 3.78 22.69 -15.08
C ILE A 3 3.84 21.45 -14.21
N LEU A 4 3.08 20.42 -14.57
CA LEU A 4 3.10 19.11 -13.93
C LEU A 4 3.95 18.19 -14.79
N THR A 5 4.97 17.56 -14.21
CA THR A 5 5.81 16.58 -14.89
C THR A 5 5.62 15.22 -14.21
N THR A 6 5.51 14.15 -15.00
CA THR A 6 5.42 12.78 -14.50
C THR A 6 6.63 11.98 -14.93
N ARG A 7 7.20 11.17 -14.02
CA ARG A 7 8.32 10.27 -14.35
C ARG A 7 8.28 9.00 -13.50
N SER A 8 8.94 7.95 -14.00
CA SER A 8 9.10 6.71 -13.24
C SER A 8 10.03 6.92 -12.04
N TYR A 9 9.87 6.05 -11.04
CA TYR A 9 10.78 6.01 -9.88
C TYR A 9 12.20 5.61 -10.32
N GLY A 10 13.17 6.45 -9.95
CA GLY A 10 14.59 6.31 -10.27
C GLY A 10 15.40 5.54 -9.23
N GLY A 11 14.75 4.98 -8.19
CA GLY A 11 15.43 4.27 -7.11
C GLY A 11 15.95 5.22 -6.03
N GLU A 12 17.13 4.91 -5.49
CA GLU A 12 17.69 5.58 -4.31
C GLU A 12 17.78 7.11 -4.41
N THR A 13 17.94 7.66 -5.63
CA THR A 13 18.06 9.11 -5.84
C THR A 13 16.78 9.88 -5.49
N ASP A 14 15.62 9.22 -5.51
CA ASP A 14 14.34 9.84 -5.21
C ASP A 14 13.98 9.75 -3.73
N TRP A 15 14.76 9.00 -2.94
CA TRP A 15 14.36 8.65 -1.57
C TRP A 15 14.19 9.87 -0.66
N CYS A 16 15.09 10.86 -0.75
CA CYS A 16 14.96 12.08 0.03
C CYS A 16 13.65 12.82 -0.27
N ALA A 17 13.30 12.96 -1.55
CA ALA A 17 12.08 13.65 -1.95
C ALA A 17 10.80 12.89 -1.56
N ILE A 18 10.84 11.55 -1.61
CA ILE A 18 9.75 10.68 -1.18
C ILE A 18 9.56 10.78 0.34
N ALA A 19 10.65 10.68 1.11
CA ALA A 19 10.60 10.83 2.57
C ALA A 19 10.05 12.21 2.96
N ASP A 20 10.52 13.29 2.32
CA ASP A 20 10.01 14.64 2.55
C ASP A 20 8.50 14.75 2.25
N LEU A 21 8.02 14.13 1.17
CA LEU A 21 6.58 14.13 0.84
C LEU A 21 5.75 13.40 1.91
N ILE A 22 6.21 12.25 2.37
CA ILE A 22 5.52 11.45 3.40
C ILE A 22 5.48 12.22 4.72
N ASP A 23 6.60 12.79 5.14
CA ASP A 23 6.68 13.57 6.37
C ASP A 23 5.72 14.77 6.34
N ILE A 24 5.57 15.43 5.18
CA ILE A 24 4.60 16.52 4.99
C ILE A 24 3.16 16.01 5.10
N CYS A 25 2.84 14.88 4.47
CA CYS A 25 1.52 14.26 4.56
C CYS A 25 1.19 13.89 6.01
N GLU A 26 2.11 13.19 6.70
CA GLU A 26 1.96 12.75 8.08
C GLU A 26 1.82 13.91 9.07
N ALA A 27 2.55 15.00 8.87
CA ALA A 27 2.45 16.18 9.74
C ALA A 27 1.02 16.79 9.76
N ILE A 28 0.31 16.69 8.64
CA ILE A 28 -1.04 17.23 8.48
C ILE A 28 -2.08 16.18 8.84
N ASP A 29 -1.90 14.96 8.35
CA ASP A 29 -2.90 13.93 8.44
C ASP A 29 -2.88 13.22 9.80
N ARG A 30 -1.71 13.16 10.46
CA ARG A 30 -1.49 12.59 11.80
C ARG A 30 -2.12 11.21 11.95
N LEU A 31 -1.89 10.36 10.96
CA LEU A 31 -2.74 9.19 10.78
C LEU A 31 -2.35 8.04 11.69
N GLY A 32 -1.10 7.98 12.16
CA GLY A 32 -0.62 6.95 13.09
C GLY A 32 -0.69 5.51 12.54
N GLU A 33 -1.05 5.38 11.26
CA GLU A 33 -1.36 4.14 10.53
C GLU A 33 -0.87 4.21 9.07
N GLU A 34 -0.30 5.34 8.63
CA GLU A 34 0.28 5.42 7.30
C GLU A 34 1.60 4.64 7.28
N VAL A 35 1.87 4.02 6.13
CA VAL A 35 3.12 3.29 5.88
C VAL A 35 4.26 4.26 6.14
N SER A 36 5.06 3.99 7.18
CA SER A 36 6.22 4.82 7.49
C SER A 36 7.14 4.87 6.29
N ALA A 37 7.95 5.92 6.17
CA ALA A 37 8.94 6.00 5.10
C ALA A 37 9.82 4.72 5.05
N THR A 38 10.13 4.11 6.19
CA THR A 38 10.90 2.86 6.21
C THR A 38 10.13 1.68 5.61
N GLU A 39 8.85 1.53 5.93
CA GLU A 39 8.02 0.47 5.35
C GLU A 39 7.78 0.69 3.85
N LEU A 40 7.58 1.94 3.42
CA LEU A 40 7.44 2.26 2.01
C LEU A 40 8.72 1.92 1.25
N LYS A 41 9.89 2.20 1.85
CA LYS A 41 11.16 1.81 1.24
C LYS A 41 11.24 0.30 1.05
N LEU A 42 10.81 -0.49 2.02
CA LEU A 42 10.75 -1.95 1.89
C LEU A 42 9.85 -2.38 0.72
N ILE A 43 8.67 -1.77 0.58
CA ILE A 43 7.76 -2.02 -0.55
C ILE A 43 8.42 -1.64 -1.88
N LEU A 44 9.03 -0.45 -1.96
CA LEU A 44 9.71 0.03 -3.16
C LEU A 44 10.97 -0.78 -3.51
N ASP A 45 11.51 -1.53 -2.56
CA ASP A 45 12.66 -2.44 -2.74
C ASP A 45 12.25 -3.89 -2.98
N ALA A 46 10.94 -4.21 -2.94
CA ALA A 46 10.43 -5.54 -3.22
C ALA A 46 10.88 -6.05 -4.60
N PRO A 47 11.49 -7.25 -4.70
CA PRO A 47 12.02 -7.77 -5.96
C PRO A 47 10.97 -7.92 -7.07
N LYS A 48 9.70 -8.14 -6.71
CA LYS A 48 8.59 -8.36 -7.65
C LYS A 48 8.01 -7.06 -8.23
N LEU A 49 8.33 -5.90 -7.64
CA LEU A 49 7.78 -4.62 -8.08
C LEU A 49 8.51 -4.12 -9.34
N ASP A 50 7.80 -3.94 -10.45
CA ASP A 50 8.35 -3.25 -11.63
C ASP A 50 8.41 -1.75 -11.36
N LYS A 51 9.47 -1.31 -10.68
CA LYS A 51 9.68 0.09 -10.26
C LYS A 51 9.51 1.10 -11.39
N ALA A 52 9.78 0.71 -12.64
CA ALA A 52 9.69 1.61 -13.78
C ALA A 52 8.25 1.83 -14.26
N ARG A 53 7.34 0.90 -13.99
CA ARG A 53 5.98 0.88 -14.53
C ARG A 53 4.89 0.90 -13.47
N ASP A 54 5.20 0.41 -12.28
CA ASP A 54 4.28 0.23 -11.17
C ASP A 54 4.50 1.27 -10.07
N VAL A 55 5.44 2.21 -10.27
CA VAL A 55 5.66 3.38 -9.41
C VAL A 55 5.82 4.63 -10.27
N GLN A 56 5.09 5.69 -9.91
CA GLN A 56 5.08 6.95 -10.65
C GLN A 56 5.23 8.13 -9.68
N LEU A 57 6.00 9.12 -10.11
CA LEU A 57 6.24 10.37 -9.40
C LEU A 57 5.66 11.54 -10.20
N TRP A 58 5.09 12.50 -9.48
CA TRP A 58 4.56 13.75 -10.01
C TRP A 58 5.32 14.92 -9.39
N GLU A 59 5.86 15.78 -10.23
CA GLU A 59 6.65 16.95 -9.84
C GLU A 59 5.99 18.24 -10.33
N ASP A 60 6.13 19.31 -9.54
CA ASP A 60 5.74 20.66 -9.94
C ASP A 60 6.77 21.30 -10.89
N GLY A 61 6.51 22.54 -11.32
CA GLY A 61 7.38 23.28 -12.25
C GLY A 61 8.76 23.62 -11.69
N ASN A 62 9.02 23.36 -10.41
CA ASN A 62 10.30 23.56 -9.75
C ASN A 62 11.00 22.23 -9.44
N TYR A 63 10.54 21.11 -10.03
CA TYR A 63 11.04 19.76 -9.76
C TYR A 63 10.84 19.30 -8.31
N LYS A 64 9.86 19.88 -7.60
CA LYS A 64 9.48 19.40 -6.28
C LYS A 64 8.49 18.25 -6.42
N LEU A 65 8.74 17.14 -5.75
CA LEU A 65 7.80 16.02 -5.67
C LEU A 65 6.51 16.46 -4.95
N ILE A 66 5.38 16.34 -5.64
CA ILE A 66 4.05 16.68 -5.15
C ILE A 66 3.07 15.51 -5.19
N GLY A 67 3.43 14.41 -5.83
CA GLY A 67 2.67 13.17 -5.81
C GLY A 67 3.55 11.95 -6.01
N LEU A 68 3.16 10.85 -5.38
CA LEU A 68 3.75 9.52 -5.53
C LEU A 68 2.59 8.52 -5.61
N ALA A 69 2.68 7.55 -6.49
CA ALA A 69 1.76 6.42 -6.49
C ALA A 69 2.50 5.12 -6.81
N LEU A 70 2.01 4.03 -6.25
CA LEU A 70 2.45 2.68 -6.57
C LEU A 70 1.26 1.73 -6.68
N LEU A 71 1.40 0.73 -7.54
CA LEU A 71 0.47 -0.38 -7.67
C LEU A 71 1.09 -1.63 -7.05
N ASP A 72 0.46 -2.11 -5.98
CA ASP A 72 0.72 -3.45 -5.46
C ASP A 72 -0.22 -4.44 -6.17
N MET A 73 0.33 -5.52 -6.70
CA MET A 73 -0.40 -6.51 -7.51
C MET A 73 -0.04 -7.91 -7.00
N PRO A 74 -0.75 -8.42 -5.99
CA PRO A 74 -0.57 -9.77 -5.49
C PRO A 74 -0.70 -10.82 -6.61
N ASP A 75 0.10 -11.88 -6.52
CA ASP A 75 0.05 -12.99 -7.47
C ASP A 75 -1.29 -13.73 -7.33
N SER A 76 -2.03 -13.84 -8.42
CA SER A 76 -3.28 -14.60 -8.49
C SER A 76 -3.46 -15.21 -9.88
N GLN A 77 -4.05 -16.39 -9.94
CA GLN A 77 -4.30 -17.11 -11.20
C GLN A 77 -5.64 -16.74 -11.84
N ASP A 78 -6.55 -16.14 -11.07
CA ASP A 78 -7.94 -15.94 -11.47
C ASP A 78 -8.25 -14.48 -11.84
N GLU A 79 -7.60 -13.53 -11.17
CA GLU A 79 -7.79 -12.10 -11.39
C GLU A 79 -6.58 -11.28 -10.94
N ILE A 80 -6.44 -10.07 -11.46
CA ILE A 80 -5.46 -9.10 -10.94
C ILE A 80 -6.17 -8.21 -9.94
N ASP A 81 -5.80 -8.31 -8.68
CA ASP A 81 -6.44 -7.60 -7.58
C ASP A 81 -5.54 -6.51 -7.02
N ALA A 82 -5.37 -5.45 -7.80
CA ALA A 82 -4.35 -4.43 -7.55
C ALA A 82 -4.80 -3.44 -6.47
N CYS A 83 -3.89 -3.05 -5.59
CA CYS A 83 -4.07 -1.95 -4.66
C CYS A 83 -3.24 -0.73 -5.09
N LEU A 84 -3.91 0.37 -5.38
CA LEU A 84 -3.30 1.67 -5.62
C LEU A 84 -3.06 2.38 -4.28
N TRP A 85 -1.79 2.61 -3.99
CA TRP A 85 -1.35 3.45 -2.89
C TRP A 85 -0.81 4.75 -3.45
N PHE A 86 -1.17 5.88 -2.86
CA PHE A 86 -0.68 7.16 -3.33
C PHE A 86 -0.62 8.20 -2.21
N TYR A 87 0.29 9.15 -2.41
CA TYR A 87 0.50 10.31 -1.55
C TYR A 87 0.38 11.56 -2.41
N VAL A 88 -0.38 12.53 -1.96
CA VAL A 88 -0.49 13.85 -2.60
C VAL A 88 -0.14 14.93 -1.60
N HIS A 89 0.75 15.83 -2.03
CA HIS A 89 1.18 16.95 -1.23
C HIS A 89 -0.06 17.77 -0.80
N PRO A 90 -0.25 18.06 0.51
CA PRO A 90 -1.48 18.64 1.04
C PRO A 90 -1.96 19.94 0.35
N ASN A 91 -1.03 20.79 -0.08
CA ASN A 91 -1.36 22.05 -0.78
C ASN A 91 -1.98 21.89 -2.18
N VAL A 92 -1.94 20.70 -2.78
CA VAL A 92 -2.49 20.44 -4.12
C VAL A 92 -3.56 19.34 -4.10
N ARG A 93 -4.09 19.01 -2.91
CA ARG A 93 -5.17 18.03 -2.75
C ARG A 93 -6.51 18.56 -3.21
N GLY A 94 -7.39 17.65 -3.63
CA GLY A 94 -8.71 17.97 -4.16
C GLY A 94 -8.67 18.68 -5.51
N GLU A 95 -7.51 18.71 -6.16
CA GLU A 95 -7.30 19.28 -7.50
C GLU A 95 -7.47 18.18 -8.57
N SER A 96 -6.77 18.31 -9.70
CA SER A 96 -6.77 17.31 -10.78
C SER A 96 -5.79 16.15 -10.54
N LEU A 97 -4.83 16.31 -9.61
CA LEU A 97 -3.72 15.39 -9.46
C LEU A 97 -4.16 13.98 -9.03
N GLU A 98 -5.05 13.86 -8.05
CA GLU A 98 -5.53 12.53 -7.63
C GLU A 98 -6.31 11.82 -8.75
N LYS A 99 -7.04 12.55 -9.59
CA LYS A 99 -7.72 11.97 -10.77
C LYS A 99 -6.71 11.47 -11.79
N ASP A 100 -5.63 12.22 -11.99
CA ASP A 100 -4.54 11.81 -12.89
C ASP A 100 -3.82 10.57 -12.35
N ILE A 101 -3.60 10.49 -11.03
CA ILE A 101 -3.04 9.31 -10.34
C ILE A 101 -3.94 8.07 -10.53
N ILE A 102 -5.25 8.22 -10.27
CA ILE A 102 -6.22 7.12 -10.44
C ILE A 102 -6.23 6.65 -11.89
N LYS A 103 -6.26 7.58 -12.85
CA LYS A 103 -6.22 7.26 -14.29
C LYS A 103 -4.93 6.56 -14.70
N TRP A 104 -3.79 6.94 -14.14
CA TRP A 104 -2.52 6.24 -14.33
C TRP A 104 -2.64 4.79 -13.85
N GLY A 105 -3.13 4.57 -12.62
CA GLY A 105 -3.30 3.25 -12.04
C GLY A 105 -4.23 2.36 -12.88
N GLU A 106 -5.39 2.87 -13.29
CA GLU A 106 -6.30 2.13 -14.16
C GLU A 106 -5.70 1.79 -15.52
N THR A 107 -4.89 2.70 -16.10
CA THR A 107 -4.24 2.49 -17.40
C THR A 107 -3.25 1.36 -17.29
N ARG A 108 -2.38 1.41 -16.28
CA ARG A 108 -1.41 0.35 -16.02
C ARG A 108 -2.09 -1.00 -15.76
N LEU A 109 -3.14 -1.01 -14.93
CA LEU A 109 -3.88 -2.23 -14.64
C LEU A 109 -4.55 -2.82 -15.89
N ARG A 110 -5.11 -1.99 -16.78
CA ARG A 110 -5.64 -2.44 -18.07
C ARG A 110 -4.57 -3.05 -18.98
N GLU A 111 -3.34 -2.56 -18.95
CA GLU A 111 -2.22 -3.17 -19.68
C GLU A 111 -1.88 -4.56 -19.14
N VAL A 112 -1.76 -4.69 -17.81
CA VAL A 112 -1.43 -5.97 -17.16
C VAL A 112 -2.55 -6.99 -17.41
N GLY A 113 -3.82 -6.60 -17.23
CA GLY A 113 -4.97 -7.47 -17.49
C GLY A 113 -5.04 -7.98 -18.93
N LYS A 114 -4.72 -7.13 -19.91
CA LYS A 114 -4.62 -7.57 -21.31
C LYS A 114 -3.46 -8.52 -21.55
N ALA A 115 -2.30 -8.26 -20.96
CA ALA A 115 -1.10 -9.08 -21.14
C ALA A 115 -1.26 -10.47 -20.52
N GLN A 116 -1.92 -10.56 -19.37
CA GLN A 116 -2.16 -11.82 -18.66
C GLN A 116 -3.49 -12.49 -19.06
N ASN A 117 -4.35 -11.79 -19.80
CA ASN A 117 -5.70 -12.23 -20.14
C ASN A 117 -6.54 -12.57 -18.90
N LEU A 118 -6.45 -11.72 -17.88
CA LEU A 118 -7.18 -11.83 -16.61
C LEU A 118 -8.09 -10.62 -16.39
N PRO A 119 -9.25 -10.78 -15.74
CA PRO A 119 -10.01 -9.65 -15.22
C PRO A 119 -9.15 -8.90 -14.20
N ALA A 120 -9.39 -7.59 -14.09
CA ALA A 120 -8.61 -6.74 -13.20
C ALA A 120 -9.50 -5.84 -12.36
N LYS A 121 -9.20 -5.77 -11.07
CA LYS A 121 -9.87 -4.94 -10.07
C LYS A 121 -8.85 -3.98 -9.46
N LEU A 122 -9.24 -2.72 -9.33
CA LEU A 122 -8.43 -1.69 -8.69
C LEU A 122 -9.07 -1.35 -7.35
N ARG A 123 -8.31 -1.52 -6.27
CA ARG A 123 -8.66 -1.09 -4.92
C ARG A 123 -7.74 0.04 -4.46
N THR A 124 -8.18 0.73 -3.43
CA THR A 124 -7.35 1.67 -2.67
C THR A 124 -7.91 1.74 -1.25
N TYR A 125 -7.15 2.34 -0.34
CA TYR A 125 -7.57 2.54 1.04
C TYR A 125 -7.80 4.01 1.30
N SER A 126 -8.86 4.32 2.04
CA SER A 126 -9.08 5.65 2.60
C SER A 126 -9.70 5.48 3.98
N ARG A 127 -9.35 6.39 4.89
CA ARG A 127 -9.96 6.40 6.22
C ARG A 127 -11.36 6.97 6.16
N GLN A 128 -12.22 6.45 7.02
CA GLN A 128 -13.61 6.89 7.10
C GLN A 128 -13.77 8.38 7.47
N ASP A 129 -12.77 8.99 8.11
CA ASP A 129 -12.77 10.43 8.46
C ASP A 129 -12.28 11.34 7.32
N LYS A 130 -11.79 10.80 6.20
CA LYS A 130 -11.33 11.54 5.01
C LYS A 130 -12.46 11.74 4.00
N ALA A 131 -13.49 12.48 4.41
CA ALA A 131 -14.70 12.68 3.60
C ALA A 131 -14.45 13.27 2.19
N ASP A 132 -13.45 14.13 2.02
CA ASP A 132 -13.10 14.69 0.70
C ASP A 132 -12.51 13.64 -0.24
N GLU A 133 -11.63 12.79 0.26
CA GLU A 133 -11.01 11.69 -0.47
C GLU A 133 -12.07 10.64 -0.85
N MET A 134 -12.92 10.24 0.10
CA MET A 134 -14.03 9.32 -0.17
C MET A 134 -14.93 9.85 -1.30
N ARG A 135 -15.31 11.13 -1.25
CA ARG A 135 -16.13 11.76 -2.31
C ARG A 135 -15.43 11.82 -3.65
N LEU A 136 -14.11 12.00 -3.66
CA LEU A 136 -13.32 11.95 -4.88
C LEU A 136 -13.34 10.54 -5.47
N LEU A 137 -13.06 9.51 -4.66
CA LEU A 137 -13.06 8.11 -5.07
C LEU A 137 -14.42 7.68 -5.64
N GLU A 138 -15.51 8.01 -4.95
CA GLU A 138 -16.89 7.79 -5.44
C GLU A 138 -17.13 8.44 -6.80
N LYS A 139 -16.68 9.68 -7.00
CA LYS A 139 -16.78 10.37 -8.30
C LYS A 139 -15.91 9.75 -9.39
N GLN A 140 -14.89 8.98 -9.04
CA GLN A 140 -14.07 8.21 -9.98
C GLN A 140 -14.62 6.78 -10.18
N GLY A 141 -15.76 6.44 -9.59
CA GLY A 141 -16.44 5.15 -9.78
C GLY A 141 -16.03 4.06 -8.80
N PHE A 142 -15.24 4.39 -7.76
CA PHE A 142 -14.99 3.48 -6.66
C PHE A 142 -16.23 3.38 -5.77
N ALA A 143 -16.38 2.23 -5.12
CA ALA A 143 -17.37 2.00 -4.09
C ALA A 143 -16.69 1.39 -2.87
N VAL A 144 -17.30 1.56 -1.69
CA VAL A 144 -16.81 0.92 -0.47
C VAL A 144 -16.93 -0.60 -0.62
N ASP A 145 -15.80 -1.29 -0.55
CA ASP A 145 -15.72 -2.75 -0.64
C ASP A 145 -15.68 -3.39 0.76
N ARG A 146 -14.96 -2.76 1.71
CA ARG A 146 -14.76 -3.29 3.07
C ARG A 146 -14.31 -2.21 4.06
N TYR A 147 -14.59 -2.43 5.33
CA TYR A 147 -14.07 -1.65 6.45
C TYR A 147 -13.05 -2.47 7.26
N PHE A 148 -12.01 -1.79 7.74
CA PHE A 148 -11.00 -2.33 8.64
C PHE A 148 -10.97 -1.48 9.91
N TRP A 149 -10.63 -2.12 11.03
CA TRP A 149 -10.60 -1.48 12.34
C TRP A 149 -9.18 -1.51 12.88
N THR A 150 -8.67 -0.33 13.21
CA THR A 150 -7.42 -0.22 13.97
C THR A 150 -7.74 -0.21 15.46
N MET A 151 -7.15 -1.16 16.18
CA MET A 151 -7.32 -1.32 17.62
C MET A 151 -6.02 -0.99 18.33
N ALA A 152 -6.10 -0.16 19.38
CA ALA A 152 -4.95 0.18 20.21
C ALA A 152 -5.27 -0.05 21.68
N ARG A 153 -4.22 -0.38 22.45
CA ARG A 153 -4.29 -0.51 23.91
C ARG A 153 -3.13 0.26 24.52
N SER A 154 -3.41 1.03 25.58
CA SER A 154 -2.37 1.68 26.37
C SER A 154 -1.46 0.64 27.02
N LEU A 155 -0.15 0.86 26.92
CA LEU A 155 0.88 0.09 27.64
C LEU A 155 1.24 0.73 29.00
N SER A 156 0.50 1.75 29.43
CA SER A 156 0.69 2.36 30.76
C SER A 156 0.31 1.43 31.91
N GLU A 157 -0.56 0.45 31.64
CA GLU A 157 -0.98 -0.57 32.58
C GLU A 157 -0.37 -1.93 32.20
N PRO A 158 -0.10 -2.81 33.18
CA PRO A 158 0.42 -4.15 32.90
C PRO A 158 -0.43 -4.96 31.91
N ILE A 159 0.23 -5.75 31.06
CA ILE A 159 -0.42 -6.74 30.19
C ILE A 159 -0.65 -8.01 31.02
N PRO A 160 -1.89 -8.57 31.06
CA PRO A 160 -2.14 -9.85 31.71
C PRO A 160 -1.27 -10.96 31.14
N ALA A 161 -0.75 -11.84 32.00
CA ALA A 161 0.00 -13.00 31.55
C ALA A 161 -0.93 -13.94 30.75
N PRO A 162 -0.51 -14.45 29.58
CA PRO A 162 -1.32 -15.36 28.80
C PRO A 162 -1.41 -16.74 29.48
N GLU A 163 -2.58 -17.37 29.41
CA GLU A 163 -2.81 -18.75 29.82
C GLU A 163 -2.84 -19.65 28.58
N PHE A 164 -1.94 -20.63 28.50
CA PHE A 164 -1.86 -21.57 27.39
C PHE A 164 -2.52 -22.92 27.74
N PRO A 165 -3.17 -23.60 26.79
CA PRO A 165 -3.58 -24.99 26.98
C PRO A 165 -2.35 -25.89 27.23
N ALA A 166 -2.54 -27.02 27.93
CA ALA A 166 -1.44 -27.87 28.42
C ALA A 166 -0.46 -28.36 27.34
N ASP A 167 -0.93 -28.49 26.09
CA ASP A 167 -0.14 -28.99 24.96
C ASP A 167 0.49 -27.87 24.10
N PHE A 168 0.42 -26.61 24.53
CA PHE A 168 0.96 -25.47 23.82
C PHE A 168 2.07 -24.78 24.62
N ALA A 169 3.12 -24.37 23.91
CA ALA A 169 4.22 -23.59 24.45
C ALA A 169 4.50 -22.38 23.55
N LEU A 170 4.95 -21.29 24.14
CA LEU A 170 5.42 -20.12 23.41
C LEU A 170 6.92 -20.25 23.13
N THR A 171 7.30 -20.07 21.87
CA THR A 171 8.71 -20.02 21.45
C THR A 171 8.96 -18.82 20.55
N HIS A 172 10.19 -18.34 20.51
CA HIS A 172 10.61 -17.33 19.54
C HIS A 172 10.98 -17.97 18.20
N VAL A 173 10.80 -17.22 17.11
CA VAL A 173 11.35 -17.57 15.80
C VAL A 173 12.87 -17.70 15.95
N SER A 174 13.39 -18.84 15.54
CA SER A 174 14.75 -19.33 15.82
C SER A 174 15.62 -19.48 14.56
N GLY A 175 15.22 -18.80 13.47
CA GLY A 175 15.97 -18.69 12.22
C GLY A 175 15.25 -19.32 11.03
N GLU A 176 16.01 -19.58 9.96
CA GLU A 176 15.47 -19.98 8.65
C GLU A 176 14.59 -21.24 8.66
N LYS A 177 14.87 -22.17 9.57
CA LYS A 177 14.09 -23.42 9.71
C LYS A 177 12.62 -23.18 10.08
N ASP A 178 12.30 -22.02 10.66
CA ASP A 178 10.94 -21.68 11.07
C ASP A 178 10.17 -20.93 9.96
N ILE A 179 10.84 -20.50 8.89
CA ILE A 179 10.24 -19.71 7.80
C ILE A 179 9.16 -20.52 7.07
N GLN A 180 9.49 -21.72 6.58
CA GLN A 180 8.54 -22.52 5.81
C GLN A 180 7.34 -22.98 6.66
N PRO A 181 7.53 -23.52 7.88
CA PRO A 181 6.40 -23.81 8.77
C PRO A 181 5.53 -22.60 9.07
N TRP A 182 6.13 -21.41 9.21
CA TRP A 182 5.37 -20.18 9.43
C TRP A 182 4.53 -19.80 8.21
N VAL A 183 5.10 -19.89 6.99
CA VAL A 183 4.37 -19.60 5.73
C VAL A 183 3.19 -20.56 5.56
N GLU A 184 3.40 -21.86 5.76
CA GLU A 184 2.34 -22.87 5.69
C GLU A 184 1.22 -22.58 6.71
N MET A 185 1.60 -22.32 7.96
CA MET A 185 0.65 -21.98 9.04
C MET A 185 -0.12 -20.69 8.71
N PHE A 186 0.54 -19.66 8.21
CA PHE A 186 -0.07 -18.38 7.87
C PHE A 186 -1.12 -18.56 6.76
N ASN A 187 -0.75 -19.19 5.64
CA ASN A 187 -1.68 -19.41 4.52
C ASN A 187 -2.89 -20.26 4.95
N GLN A 188 -2.69 -21.30 5.76
CA GLN A 188 -3.80 -22.10 6.29
C GLN A 188 -4.71 -21.32 7.25
N SER A 189 -4.14 -20.46 8.09
CA SER A 189 -4.92 -19.68 9.08
C SER A 189 -5.80 -18.61 8.43
N PHE A 190 -5.39 -18.11 7.26
CA PHE A 190 -6.07 -17.01 6.55
C PHE A 190 -6.77 -17.44 5.27
N ILE A 191 -6.87 -18.74 4.97
CA ILE A 191 -7.51 -19.24 3.74
C ILE A 191 -8.94 -18.74 3.53
N ASP A 192 -9.70 -18.59 4.62
CA ASP A 192 -11.08 -18.07 4.59
C ASP A 192 -11.15 -16.54 4.79
N HIS A 193 -10.00 -15.88 4.94
CA HIS A 193 -9.93 -14.43 5.07
C HIS A 193 -10.20 -13.77 3.72
N TRP A 194 -10.89 -12.63 3.77
CA TRP A 194 -11.17 -11.87 2.57
C TRP A 194 -9.90 -11.33 1.94
N ASN A 195 -9.82 -11.41 0.60
CA ASN A 195 -8.64 -11.00 -0.17
C ASN A 195 -7.36 -11.73 0.29
N HIS A 196 -7.50 -13.00 0.71
CA HIS A 196 -6.36 -13.87 0.96
C HIS A 196 -5.62 -14.17 -0.33
N HIS A 197 -4.30 -13.99 -0.29
CA HIS A 197 -3.36 -14.44 -1.32
C HIS A 197 -2.26 -15.20 -0.60
N ASP A 198 -1.88 -16.36 -1.12
CA ASP A 198 -0.81 -17.15 -0.50
C ASP A 198 0.49 -16.37 -0.50
N VAL A 199 1.13 -16.27 0.67
CA VAL A 199 2.48 -15.72 0.77
C VAL A 199 3.50 -16.81 0.49
N THR A 200 4.64 -16.40 -0.06
CA THR A 200 5.79 -17.28 -0.32
C THR A 200 7.01 -16.76 0.41
N ALA A 201 7.87 -17.65 0.90
CA ALA A 201 9.18 -17.25 1.39
C ALA A 201 9.98 -16.57 0.27
N GLU A 202 10.54 -15.39 0.56
CA GLU A 202 11.51 -14.75 -0.35
C GLU A 202 12.77 -15.61 -0.43
N THR A 203 13.29 -15.78 -1.65
CA THR A 203 14.50 -16.57 -1.96
C THR A 203 15.72 -15.70 -2.17
#